data_AF-A0A0C3PT53-F1
#
_entry.id   AF-A0A0C3PT53-F1
#
_cell.length_a   1.000
_cell.length_b   1.000
_cell.length_c   1.000
_cell.angle_alpha   90.00
_cell.angle_beta   90.00
_cell.angle_gamma   90.00
#
_symmetry.space_group_name_H-M   'P 1'
#
loop_
_entity.id
_entity.type
_entity.pdbx_description
1 polymer ?
#
loop_
_entity_poly.entity_id
_entity_poly.type
_entity_poly.pdbx_seq_one_letter_code
_entity_poly.pdbx_strand_id
1 'polypeptide(L)'
;MDVREHVDISLIGGNVSTKLKQAFFDAFFARIKNAKAKRYKGFEPEIASRTVWMEMSMRKKAEEPEKLEARTVFEISVGEDMVNLNGALHGGCSALLID
;
A
#
# COMPACT_ATOMS: atom_id res chain seq x y z
N MET A 1 -14.11 12.78 4.12
CA MET A 1 -14.28 11.93 2.92
C MET A 1 -13.52 10.65 3.16
N ASP A 2 -14.13 9.50 2.89
CA ASP A 2 -13.53 8.18 3.08
C ASP A 2 -12.59 7.89 1.90
N VAL A 3 -11.31 8.19 2.05
CA VAL A 3 -10.28 7.97 1.01
C VAL A 3 -10.01 6.48 0.72
N ARG A 4 -10.68 5.56 1.42
CA ARG A 4 -10.57 4.10 1.19
C ARG A 4 -11.49 3.59 0.09
N GLU A 5 -12.32 4.45 -0.49
CA GLU A 5 -13.23 4.09 -1.58
C GLU A 5 -12.69 4.61 -2.91
N HIS A 6 -12.21 3.68 -3.74
CA HIS A 6 -11.67 3.83 -5.10
C HIS A 6 -10.15 4.01 -5.20
N VAL A 7 -9.43 2.90 -4.99
CA VAL A 7 -8.20 2.69 -5.75
C VAL A 7 -8.60 2.46 -7.21
N ASP A 8 -8.25 3.41 -8.09
CA ASP A 8 -8.42 3.22 -9.53
C ASP A 8 -7.32 2.29 -10.06
N ILE A 9 -7.69 1.02 -10.25
CA ILE A 9 -6.78 -0.04 -10.69
C ILE A 9 -6.18 0.24 -12.07
N SER A 10 -6.84 1.04 -12.90
CA SER A 10 -6.33 1.39 -14.24
C SER A 10 -5.08 2.27 -14.18
N LEU A 11 -4.90 3.02 -13.07
CA LEU A 11 -3.74 3.87 -12.84
C LEU A 11 -2.55 3.12 -12.25
N ILE A 12 -2.75 1.90 -11.74
CA ILE A 12 -1.68 1.08 -11.18
C ILE A 12 -0.91 0.44 -12.34
N GLY A 13 0.39 0.73 -12.44
CA GLY A 13 1.28 0.16 -13.44
C GLY A 13 1.62 -1.32 -13.23
N GLY A 14 2.66 -1.78 -13.92
CA GLY A 14 3.16 -3.15 -13.82
C GLY A 14 2.46 -4.14 -14.74
N ASN A 15 3.00 -5.35 -14.80
CA ASN A 15 2.64 -6.37 -15.79
C ASN A 15 1.51 -7.31 -15.34
N VAL A 16 0.98 -7.14 -14.13
CA VAL A 16 -0.16 -7.93 -13.65
C VAL A 16 -1.44 -7.46 -14.35
N SER A 17 -2.26 -8.41 -14.82
CA SER A 17 -3.54 -8.11 -15.46
C SER A 17 -4.48 -7.35 -14.52
N THR A 18 -5.29 -6.44 -15.09
CA THR A 18 -6.32 -5.68 -14.35
C THR A 18 -7.26 -6.57 -13.56
N LYS A 19 -7.65 -7.73 -14.11
CA LYS A 19 -8.50 -8.71 -13.42
C LYS A 19 -7.86 -9.24 -12.14
N LEU A 20 -6.55 -9.51 -12.16
CA LEU A 20 -5.84 -10.02 -10.99
C LEU A 20 -5.64 -8.91 -9.95
N LYS A 21 -5.34 -7.67 -10.39
CA LYS A 21 -5.31 -6.50 -9.51
C LYS A 21 -6.67 -6.31 -8.81
N GLN A 22 -7.77 -6.36 -9.56
CA GLN A 22 -9.12 -6.27 -9.00
C GLN A 22 -9.38 -7.35 -7.96
N ALA A 23 -9.11 -8.62 -8.29
CA ALA A 23 -9.31 -9.73 -7.35
C ALA A 23 -8.49 -9.56 -6.07
N PHE A 24 -7.26 -9.03 -6.16
CA PHE A 24 -6.45 -8.70 -5.00
C PHE A 24 -7.11 -7.62 -4.13
N PHE A 25 -7.54 -6.49 -4.71
CA PHE A 25 -8.18 -5.41 -3.97
C PHE A 25 -9.51 -5.84 -3.35
N ASP A 26 -10.31 -6.63 -4.05
CA ASP A 26 -11.56 -7.17 -3.51
C ASP A 26 -11.31 -7.99 -2.24
N ALA A 27 -10.31 -8.88 -2.27
CA ALA A 27 -9.92 -9.68 -1.11
C ALA A 27 -9.34 -8.82 0.03
N PHE A 28 -8.48 -7.86 -0.30
CA PHE A 28 -7.84 -6.95 0.64
C PHE A 28 -8.87 -6.09 1.38
N PHE A 29 -9.77 -5.43 0.65
CA PHE A 29 -10.80 -4.59 1.24
C PHE A 29 -11.86 -5.41 2.00
N ALA A 30 -12.20 -6.62 1.54
CA ALA A 30 -13.06 -7.51 2.30
C ALA A 30 -12.44 -7.85 3.67
N ARG A 31 -11.13 -8.12 3.73
CA ARG A 31 -10.41 -8.36 4.99
C ARG A 31 -10.41 -7.14 5.91
N ILE A 32 -10.14 -5.95 5.38
CA ILE A 32 -10.18 -4.69 6.15
C ILE A 32 -11.58 -4.44 6.72
N LYS A 33 -12.64 -4.61 5.92
CA LYS A 33 -14.03 -4.45 6.37
C LYS A 33 -14.39 -5.42 7.51
N ASN A 34 -13.95 -6.67 7.40
CA ASN A 34 -14.22 -7.71 8.40
C ASN A 34 -13.45 -7.53 9.72
N ALA A 35 -12.32 -6.80 9.70
CA ALA A 35 -11.51 -6.55 10.90
C ALA A 35 -12.17 -5.63 11.95
N LYS A 36 -13.45 -5.25 11.79
CA LYS A 36 -14.16 -4.27 12.64
C LYS A 36 -13.39 -2.97 12.81
N ALA A 37 -12.65 -2.54 11.78
CA ALA A 37 -11.98 -1.24 11.74
C ALA A 37 -13.00 -0.09 11.62
N LYS A 38 -13.84 0.09 12.66
CA LYS A 38 -14.74 1.23 12.82
C LYS A 38 -13.90 2.50 12.80
N ARG A 39 -13.96 3.32 11.73
CA ARG A 39 -13.48 4.72 11.64
C ARG A 39 -12.43 5.12 12.70
N TYR A 40 -11.37 4.35 12.85
CA TYR A 40 -10.35 4.63 13.86
C TYR A 40 -9.63 5.88 13.36
N LYS A 41 -9.66 6.93 14.17
CA LYS A 41 -8.80 8.10 14.01
C LYS A 41 -7.50 7.83 14.75
N GLY A 42 -6.41 8.43 14.29
CA GLY A 42 -5.10 8.22 14.87
C GLY A 42 -4.03 7.99 13.81
N PHE A 43 -2.81 7.82 14.31
CA PHE A 43 -1.59 7.81 13.52
C PHE A 43 -1.65 6.88 12.29
N GLU A 44 -1.81 5.57 12.51
CA GLU A 44 -1.77 4.57 11.43
C GLU A 44 -2.79 4.83 10.32
N PRO A 45 -4.12 4.91 10.59
CA PRO A 45 -5.10 5.09 9.53
C PRO A 45 -4.96 6.44 8.81
N GLU A 46 -4.42 7.47 9.46
CA GLU A 46 -4.18 8.78 8.84
C GLU A 46 -2.96 8.75 7.92
N ILE A 47 -1.84 8.15 8.33
CA ILE A 47 -0.64 8.02 7.49
C ILE A 47 -0.85 7.02 6.36
N ALA A 48 -1.38 5.82 6.66
CA ALA A 48 -1.60 4.76 5.66
C ALA A 48 -2.56 5.21 4.54
N SER A 49 -3.54 6.07 4.86
CA SER A 49 -4.48 6.60 3.85
C SER A 49 -3.85 7.51 2.79
N ARG A 50 -2.62 7.99 3.02
CA ARG A 50 -1.86 8.83 2.08
C ARG A 50 -0.98 8.02 1.13
N THR A 51 -0.93 6.70 1.29
CA THR A 51 -0.17 5.80 0.41
C THR A 51 -0.88 5.63 -0.93
N VAL A 52 -0.10 5.68 -2.01
CA VAL A 52 -0.55 5.53 -3.39
C VAL A 52 0.05 4.24 -3.96
N TRP A 53 -0.80 3.43 -4.58
CA TRP A 53 -0.38 2.22 -5.27
C TRP A 53 0.17 2.57 -6.65
N MET A 54 1.44 2.28 -6.89
CA MET A 54 2.12 2.69 -8.13
C MET A 54 2.24 1.53 -9.12
N GLU A 55 2.61 0.34 -8.65
CA GLU A 55 2.91 -0.80 -9.52
C GLU A 55 2.52 -2.12 -8.86
N MET A 56 1.99 -3.07 -9.64
CA MET A 56 1.93 -4.49 -9.27
C MET A 56 2.49 -5.32 -10.43
N SER A 57 3.60 -6.01 -10.17
CA SER A 57 4.28 -6.86 -11.15
C SER A 57 4.57 -8.25 -10.62
N MET A 58 4.65 -9.21 -11.54
CA MET A 58 5.10 -10.57 -11.28
C MET A 58 6.23 -10.89 -12.25
N ARG A 59 7.38 -11.29 -11.73
CA ARG A 59 8.60 -11.54 -12.50
C ARG A 59 9.27 -12.84 -12.03
N LYS A 60 10.16 -13.41 -12.85
CA LYS A 60 11.02 -14.49 -12.37
C LYS A 60 11.98 -13.94 -11.33
N LYS A 61 12.16 -14.66 -10.23
CA LYS A 61 13.10 -14.27 -9.18
C LYS A 61 14.53 -14.45 -9.70
N ALA A 62 15.36 -13.42 -9.58
CA ALA A 62 16.70 -13.43 -10.17
C ALA A 62 17.60 -14.50 -9.54
N GLU A 63 17.48 -14.68 -8.21
CA GLU A 63 18.27 -15.62 -7.43
C GLU A 63 17.73 -17.06 -7.52
N GLU A 64 16.45 -17.23 -7.87
CA GLU A 64 15.77 -18.53 -7.97
C GLU A 64 14.86 -18.56 -9.22
N PRO A 65 15.40 -18.81 -10.42
CA PRO A 65 14.68 -18.60 -11.70
C PRO A 65 13.43 -19.48 -11.90
N GLU A 66 13.30 -20.56 -11.13
CA GLU A 66 12.12 -21.43 -11.11
C GLU A 66 10.95 -20.84 -10.30
N LYS A 67 11.21 -19.79 -9.52
CA LYS A 67 10.22 -19.10 -8.69
C LYS A 67 9.79 -17.78 -9.32
N LEU A 68 8.55 -17.40 -9.01
CA LEU A 68 8.02 -16.07 -9.29
C LEU A 68 8.17 -15.18 -8.06
N GLU A 69 8.46 -13.91 -8.30
CA GLU A 69 8.46 -12.85 -7.33
C GLU A 69 7.31 -11.90 -7.67
N ALA A 70 6.42 -11.67 -6.71
CA ALA A 70 5.45 -10.61 -6.76
C ALA A 70 6.09 -9.34 -6.18
N ARG A 71 6.03 -8.24 -6.92
CA ARG A 71 6.50 -6.92 -6.51
C ARG A 71 5.34 -5.94 -6.54
N THR A 72 5.12 -5.29 -5.42
CA THR A 72 4.20 -4.16 -5.31
C THR A 72 4.99 -2.92 -4.92
N VAL A 73 4.73 -1.80 -5.59
CA VAL A 73 5.35 -0.51 -5.28
C VAL A 73 4.28 0.44 -4.78
N PHE A 74 4.57 1.07 -3.66
CA PHE A 74 3.77 2.13 -3.05
C PHE A 74 4.61 3.38 -2.94
N GLU A 75 3.94 4.53 -2.99
CA GLU A 75 4.56 5.82 -2.75
C GLU A 75 3.76 6.60 -1.71
N ILE A 76 4.43 7.45 -0.94
CA ILE A 76 3.81 8.39 -0.01
C ILE A 76 4.62 9.68 -0.02
N SER A 77 3.92 10.81 -0.07
CA SER A 77 4.55 12.11 0.15
C SER A 77 4.75 12.34 1.64
N VAL A 78 5.98 12.61 2.06
CA VAL A 78 6.32 12.88 3.47
C VAL A 78 5.89 14.30 3.84
N GLY A 79 4.93 14.40 4.76
CA GLY A 79 4.51 15.67 5.36
C GLY A 79 5.30 16.02 6.62
N GLU A 80 5.17 17.26 7.09
CA GLU A 80 5.83 17.73 8.32
C GLU A 80 5.46 16.90 9.56
N ASP A 81 4.22 16.39 9.62
CA ASP A 81 3.71 15.54 10.70
C ASP A 81 4.34 14.13 10.73
N MET A 82 5.09 13.78 9.69
CA MET A 82 5.80 12.50 9.55
C MET A 82 7.29 12.63 9.87
N VAL A 83 7.78 13.84 10.19
CA VAL A 83 9.19 14.13 10.40
C VAL A 83 9.51 14.14 11.89
N ASN A 84 10.67 13.60 12.27
CA ASN A 84 11.16 13.61 13.65
C ASN A 84 11.91 14.91 13.99
N LEU A 85 12.34 15.07 15.24
CA LEU A 85 13.08 16.26 15.70
C LEU A 85 14.40 16.53 14.95
N ASN A 86 14.95 15.53 14.24
CA ASN A 86 16.17 15.66 13.44
C ASN A 86 15.88 16.03 11.98
N GLY A 87 14.62 16.27 11.59
CA GLY A 87 14.27 16.59 10.21
C GLY A 87 14.23 15.38 9.26
N ALA A 88 14.25 14.14 9.79
CA ALA A 88 14.17 12.92 8.99
C ALA A 88 12.80 12.24 9.14
N LEU A 89 12.44 11.34 8.21
CA LEU A 89 11.22 10.52 8.33
C LEU A 89 11.21 9.79 9.68
N HIS A 90 10.14 9.98 10.45
CA HIS A 90 9.98 9.38 11.76
C HIS A 90 9.99 7.85 11.64
N GLY A 91 10.75 7.17 12.49
CA GLY A 91 10.92 5.71 12.41
C GLY A 91 9.61 4.94 12.51
N GLY A 92 8.63 5.46 13.26
CA GLY A 92 7.27 4.90 13.31
C GLY A 92 6.51 4.98 11.98
N CYS A 93 6.74 6.02 11.16
CA CYS A 93 6.18 6.09 9.80
C CYS A 93 6.89 5.08 8.89
N SER A 94 8.22 4.98 8.98
CA SER A 94 8.97 3.99 8.19
C SER A 94 8.57 2.55 8.53
N ALA A 95 8.39 2.23 9.81
CA ALA A 95 7.94 0.92 10.25
C ALA A 95 6.53 0.61 9.76
N LEU A 96 5.62 1.59 9.82
CA LEU A 96 4.27 1.45 9.29
C LEU A 96 4.24 1.15 7.78
N LEU A 97 5.20 1.67 7.00
CA LEU A 97 5.28 1.37 5.56
C LEU A 97 5.78 -0.04 5.25
N ILE A 98 6.41 -0.71 6.22
CA ILE A 98 6.96 -2.06 6.07
C ILE A 98 5.97 -3.13 6.57
N ASP A 99 5.16 -2.81 7.58
CA ASP A 99 4.17 -3.71 8.20
C ASP A 99 3.01 -4.08 7.25
#